data_AF-A0A3M1F8K6-F1
#
_entry.id   AF-A0A3M1F8K6-F1
#
_cell.length_a   1.000
_cell.length_b   1.000
_cell.length_c   1.000
_cell.angle_alpha   90.00
_cell.angle_beta   90.00
_cell.angle_gamma   90.00
#
_symmetry.space_group_name_H-M   'P 1'
#
loop_
_entity.id
_entity.type
_entity.pdbx_description
1 polymer ?
#
loop_
_entity_poly.entity_id
_entity_poly.type
_entity_poly.pdbx_seq_one_letter_code
_entity_poly.pdbx_strand_id
1 'polypeptide(L)'
;MQQNTHNNTLIGRAPPFLTLLILSGILFLVFIAFAGKNQTQHRRVEPTTNKTALKAGVTATATFAGGCFWCMEPPFENLPGVISVTSGFAGGTTPNPSYKDVSSGKTGHVEAIQVTYDPTVVSYEKLLDVFWRQIDPTDPGGQFADRGAQYATAIFYHTEEQRKQAQKSKSAIQASGRFTKPVATRIEPYTTFYPAEEYHQDYYKKNPLRYKTYRYFSGRDNYLQKKWKNTTTPAAEPDNTPPKQGSNITPATYDTRHLSPLQYHVTQEDGTEPAFNNPYWNNKAEGIYVDIVSGEPLFSSTDKFDSGTGWPSFTKPIHEDAITTRKDFKLLLPRTEVRSKLANSHLGHVFNDGPAPTGKRYCINSAALRFIPKEKLKEEGYTTYLSLFTTNKTATTKTTQPNREQA
;
A
#
# COMPACT_ATOMS: atom_id res chain seq x y z
N MET A 1 -45.47 -48.85 22.96
CA MET A 1 -46.75 -48.13 22.78
C MET A 1 -46.95 -47.89 21.29
N GLN A 2 -48.14 -48.11 20.74
CA GLN A 2 -48.45 -47.91 19.31
C GLN A 2 -48.40 -46.40 18.96
N GLN A 3 -48.11 -45.94 17.73
CA GLN A 3 -48.51 -46.35 16.37
C GLN A 3 -49.98 -46.04 15.96
N ASN A 4 -50.11 -44.89 15.27
CA ASN A 4 -50.74 -44.74 13.94
C ASN A 4 -52.28 -44.59 13.79
N THR A 5 -52.68 -43.92 12.69
CA THR A 5 -54.04 -43.72 12.12
C THR A 5 -55.01 -42.84 12.96
N HIS A 6 -55.87 -41.98 12.38
CA HIS A 6 -56.67 -42.09 11.15
C HIS A 6 -56.80 -40.81 10.29
N ASN A 7 -57.22 -40.98 9.03
CA ASN A 7 -57.64 -39.92 8.10
C ASN A 7 -59.19 -39.80 8.02
N ASN A 8 -59.73 -38.58 7.85
CA ASN A 8 -60.59 -38.14 6.72
C ASN A 8 -61.35 -36.83 7.09
N THR A 9 -61.40 -35.72 6.34
CA THR A 9 -61.72 -35.40 4.91
C THR A 9 -63.15 -34.83 4.75
N LEU A 10 -63.26 -33.75 3.94
CA LEU A 10 -64.43 -33.27 3.15
C LEU A 10 -65.50 -32.31 3.75
N ILE A 11 -65.95 -31.43 2.83
CA ILE A 11 -67.15 -30.55 2.81
C ILE A 11 -67.08 -29.24 3.62
N GLY A 12 -67.55 -28.14 3.01
CA GLY A 12 -67.66 -26.81 3.61
C GLY A 12 -68.90 -26.05 3.11
N ARG A 13 -69.09 -24.79 3.54
CA ARG A 13 -70.15 -23.85 3.09
C ARG A 13 -69.87 -22.41 3.54
N ALA A 14 -70.55 -21.43 2.94
CA ALA A 14 -70.50 -19.98 3.21
C ALA A 14 -71.82 -19.31 2.72
N PRO A 15 -72.04 -17.97 2.87
CA PRO A 15 -71.42 -16.99 3.76
C PRO A 15 -72.26 -16.80 5.06
N PRO A 16 -73.17 -15.81 5.33
CA PRO A 16 -73.54 -14.51 4.71
C PRO A 16 -73.58 -13.26 5.66
N PHE A 17 -73.83 -12.07 5.09
CA PHE A 17 -74.40 -10.83 5.71
C PHE A 17 -73.57 -10.06 6.78
N LEU A 18 -73.70 -8.72 6.97
CA LEU A 18 -74.29 -7.60 6.20
C LEU A 18 -73.90 -6.22 6.79
N THR A 19 -73.50 -5.23 5.94
CA THR A 19 -73.78 -3.74 5.92
C THR A 19 -72.67 -3.06 5.07
N LEU A 20 -72.86 -2.28 3.98
CA LEU A 20 -73.74 -1.11 3.65
C LEU A 20 -73.25 0.20 4.36
N LEU A 21 -73.05 1.38 3.75
CA LEU A 21 -73.30 2.02 2.42
C LEU A 21 -71.96 2.41 1.72
N ILE A 22 -71.79 2.86 0.46
CA ILE A 22 -72.62 3.30 -0.71
C ILE A 22 -72.98 4.82 -0.81
N LEU A 23 -72.17 5.62 -1.54
CA LEU A 23 -72.45 6.80 -2.45
C LEU A 23 -71.10 7.51 -2.76
N SER A 24 -70.80 8.22 -3.85
CA SER A 24 -71.25 8.36 -5.26
C SER A 24 -70.14 9.18 -5.97
N GLY A 25 -69.79 9.08 -7.25
CA GLY A 25 -70.62 9.14 -8.46
C GLY A 25 -69.85 9.98 -9.51
N ILE A 26 -69.40 9.32 -10.58
CA ILE A 26 -68.51 9.79 -11.67
C ILE A 26 -68.90 11.16 -12.26
N LEU A 27 -67.91 12.01 -12.62
CA LEU A 27 -68.07 12.93 -13.75
C LEU A 27 -66.75 13.26 -14.51
N PHE A 28 -66.85 13.16 -15.84
CA PHE A 28 -66.02 13.73 -16.92
C PHE A 28 -64.51 13.42 -17.05
N LEU A 29 -64.21 12.75 -18.17
CA LEU A 29 -62.96 12.86 -18.93
C LEU A 29 -63.01 14.09 -19.87
N VAL A 30 -61.87 14.40 -20.50
CA VAL A 30 -61.67 15.37 -21.60
C VAL A 30 -61.73 16.85 -21.20
N PHE A 31 -60.55 17.45 -21.00
CA PHE A 31 -60.08 18.49 -21.92
C PHE A 31 -58.55 18.43 -22.08
N ILE A 32 -58.04 18.89 -23.22
CA ILE A 32 -56.63 18.80 -23.62
C ILE A 32 -55.97 20.20 -23.56
N ALA A 33 -54.65 20.21 -23.34
CA ALA A 33 -53.70 21.33 -23.47
C ALA A 33 -53.83 22.52 -22.50
N PHE A 34 -52.87 22.59 -21.56
CA PHE A 34 -51.91 23.71 -21.42
C PHE A 34 -50.78 23.20 -20.51
N ALA A 35 -49.59 22.83 -21.00
CA ALA A 35 -48.54 23.74 -21.46
C ALA A 35 -48.05 24.72 -20.37
N GLY A 36 -47.45 24.19 -19.29
CA GLY A 36 -46.77 24.97 -18.24
C GLY A 36 -45.57 24.21 -17.67
N LYS A 37 -44.35 24.67 -17.98
CA LYS A 37 -43.11 24.06 -17.47
C LYS A 37 -42.86 24.49 -16.02
N ASN A 38 -42.55 23.54 -15.14
CA ASN A 38 -41.48 23.66 -14.12
C ASN A 38 -41.29 22.34 -13.36
N GLN A 39 -40.36 21.50 -13.83
CA GLN A 39 -39.74 20.46 -13.01
C GLN A 39 -38.27 20.82 -12.80
N THR A 40 -37.90 21.14 -11.57
CA THR A 40 -36.51 21.33 -11.14
C THR A 40 -35.78 19.99 -11.19
N GLN A 41 -35.00 19.76 -12.25
CA GLN A 41 -34.21 18.53 -12.35
C GLN A 41 -33.06 18.56 -11.33
N HIS A 42 -33.14 17.66 -10.35
CA HIS A 42 -31.98 17.29 -9.53
C HIS A 42 -30.93 16.61 -10.41
N ARG A 43 -30.01 17.41 -10.96
CA ARG A 43 -28.92 16.92 -11.81
C ARG A 43 -27.97 16.08 -10.97
N ARG A 44 -28.10 14.76 -11.03
CA ARG A 44 -27.12 13.81 -10.50
C ARG A 44 -25.77 14.09 -11.16
N VAL A 45 -24.83 14.65 -10.39
CA VAL A 45 -23.44 14.80 -10.83
C VAL A 45 -22.79 13.43 -10.70
N GLU A 46 -22.64 12.72 -11.81
CA GLU A 46 -21.77 11.55 -11.84
C GLU A 46 -20.30 12.02 -11.79
N PRO A 47 -19.44 11.34 -11.00
CA PRO A 47 -18.03 11.68 -10.95
C PRO A 47 -17.38 11.28 -12.28
N THR A 48 -17.12 12.27 -13.14
CA THR A 48 -16.37 12.08 -14.38
C THR A 48 -14.91 11.76 -14.06
N THR A 49 -14.63 10.49 -13.80
CA THR A 49 -13.26 9.97 -13.78
C THR A 49 -12.70 10.09 -15.18
N ASN A 50 -11.96 11.16 -15.43
CA ASN A 50 -11.08 11.32 -16.59
C ASN A 50 -9.90 10.33 -16.47
N LYS A 51 -10.20 9.03 -16.61
CA LYS A 51 -9.26 8.10 -17.22
C LYS A 51 -9.07 8.59 -18.65
N THR A 52 -7.98 9.32 -18.89
CA THR A 52 -7.56 9.72 -20.24
C THR A 52 -7.62 8.48 -21.13
N ALA A 53 -8.45 8.52 -22.16
CA ALA A 53 -8.55 7.40 -23.10
C ALA A 53 -7.20 7.24 -23.79
N LEU A 54 -6.44 6.23 -23.34
CA LEU A 54 -5.19 5.85 -23.97
C LEU A 54 -5.47 5.54 -25.43
N LYS A 55 -4.59 5.99 -26.33
CA LYS A 55 -4.60 5.53 -27.72
C LYS A 55 -4.61 3.99 -27.71
N ALA A 56 -5.24 3.39 -28.72
CA ALA A 56 -5.10 1.96 -29.00
C ALA A 56 -3.67 1.67 -29.49
N GLY A 57 -2.71 1.68 -28.54
CA GLY A 57 -1.36 1.21 -28.73
C GLY A 57 -1.32 -0.31 -28.82
N VAL A 58 -0.22 -0.84 -29.33
CA VAL A 58 0.00 -2.29 -29.35
C VAL A 58 0.13 -2.77 -27.91
N THR A 59 -0.72 -3.69 -27.48
CA THR A 59 -0.62 -4.32 -26.16
C THR A 59 -0.13 -5.76 -26.30
N ALA A 60 0.87 -6.12 -25.49
CA ALA A 60 1.39 -7.49 -25.39
C ALA A 60 1.09 -8.08 -24.00
N THR A 61 1.11 -9.41 -23.91
CA THR A 61 0.80 -10.15 -22.68
C THR A 61 1.96 -11.08 -22.32
N ALA A 62 2.31 -11.11 -21.05
CA ALA A 62 3.23 -12.07 -20.45
C ALA A 62 2.52 -12.81 -19.30
N THR A 63 2.91 -14.07 -19.02
CA THR A 63 2.34 -14.82 -17.89
C THR A 63 3.46 -15.53 -17.11
N PHE A 64 3.52 -15.29 -15.80
CA PHE A 64 4.60 -15.74 -14.93
C PHE A 64 4.07 -16.35 -13.63
N ALA A 65 4.61 -17.50 -13.21
CA ALA A 65 4.36 -18.12 -11.92
C ALA A 65 5.61 -18.04 -11.04
N GLY A 66 5.46 -17.55 -9.81
CA GLY A 66 6.58 -17.12 -8.96
C GLY A 66 6.36 -17.38 -7.47
N GLY A 67 5.66 -18.46 -7.12
CA GLY A 67 5.07 -18.60 -5.80
C GLY A 67 3.82 -17.75 -5.68
N CYS A 68 3.46 -17.31 -4.45
CA CYS A 68 2.22 -16.58 -4.26
C CYS A 68 2.10 -15.34 -5.15
N PHE A 69 1.01 -15.23 -5.92
CA PHE A 69 0.85 -14.16 -6.92
C PHE A 69 0.77 -12.76 -6.29
N TRP A 70 0.34 -12.65 -5.03
CA TRP A 70 0.35 -11.38 -4.28
C TRP A 70 1.76 -10.79 -4.15
N CYS A 71 2.79 -11.64 -4.10
CA CYS A 71 4.19 -11.21 -4.06
C CYS A 71 4.70 -10.76 -5.44
N MET A 72 4.03 -11.19 -6.51
CA MET A 72 4.43 -11.00 -7.90
C MET A 72 3.73 -9.81 -8.56
N GLU A 73 2.53 -9.40 -8.12
CA GLU A 73 1.84 -8.18 -8.58
C GLU A 73 2.71 -6.89 -8.44
N PRO A 74 3.13 -6.46 -7.23
CA PRO A 74 3.79 -5.16 -7.06
C PRO A 74 5.09 -4.93 -7.85
N PRO A 75 6.00 -5.91 -8.02
CA PRO A 75 7.22 -5.73 -8.81
C PRO A 75 7.00 -5.37 -10.29
N PHE A 76 5.83 -5.69 -10.85
CA PHE A 76 5.52 -5.44 -12.26
C PHE A 76 4.66 -4.19 -12.45
N GLU A 77 3.70 -3.93 -11.55
CA GLU A 77 2.82 -2.75 -11.65
C GLU A 77 3.54 -1.41 -11.50
N ASN A 78 4.68 -1.38 -10.81
CA ASN A 78 5.50 -0.16 -10.68
C ASN A 78 6.41 0.09 -11.90
N LEU A 79 6.35 -0.74 -12.95
CA LEU A 79 7.15 -0.58 -14.16
C LEU A 79 6.46 0.36 -15.17
N PRO A 80 7.11 1.44 -15.63
CA PRO A 80 6.63 2.21 -16.78
C PRO A 80 6.38 1.30 -17.98
N GLY A 81 5.22 1.41 -18.61
CA GLY A 81 4.81 0.57 -19.74
C GLY A 81 3.99 -0.67 -19.37
N VAL A 82 3.94 -1.09 -18.10
CA VAL A 82 2.92 -2.06 -17.65
C VAL A 82 1.57 -1.34 -17.52
N ILE A 83 0.53 -1.97 -18.07
CA ILE A 83 -0.84 -1.43 -18.17
C ILE A 83 -1.73 -2.03 -17.08
N SER A 84 -1.58 -3.33 -16.83
CA SER A 84 -2.27 -4.05 -15.77
C SER A 84 -1.52 -5.32 -15.41
N VAL A 85 -1.66 -5.75 -14.15
CA VAL A 85 -1.29 -7.09 -13.71
C VAL A 85 -2.54 -7.74 -13.10
N THR A 86 -2.79 -8.99 -13.44
CA THR A 86 -3.94 -9.77 -12.96
C THR A 86 -3.44 -11.05 -12.33
N SER A 87 -3.86 -11.35 -11.10
CA SER A 87 -3.56 -12.58 -10.38
C SER A 87 -4.51 -13.72 -10.74
N GLY A 88 -4.01 -14.97 -10.74
CA GLY A 88 -4.80 -16.11 -11.20
C GLY A 88 -4.01 -17.42 -11.32
N PHE A 89 -4.53 -18.31 -12.16
CA PHE A 89 -4.15 -19.71 -12.21
C PHE A 89 -3.82 -20.15 -13.64
N ALA A 90 -2.66 -20.79 -13.85
CA ALA A 90 -2.18 -21.21 -15.17
C ALA A 90 -1.58 -22.64 -15.15
N GLY A 91 -1.42 -23.26 -16.33
CA GLY A 91 -0.68 -24.51 -16.52
C GLY A 91 -1.35 -25.82 -16.07
N GLY A 92 -2.47 -25.75 -15.34
CA GLY A 92 -3.23 -26.93 -14.90
C GLY A 92 -4.32 -27.39 -15.89
N THR A 93 -5.05 -28.42 -15.49
CA THR A 93 -6.03 -29.13 -16.32
C THR A 93 -7.48 -28.99 -15.84
N THR A 94 -7.70 -28.42 -14.65
CA THR A 94 -9.05 -28.26 -14.08
C THR A 94 -9.69 -26.99 -14.64
N PRO A 95 -10.85 -27.05 -15.32
CA PRO A 95 -11.50 -25.86 -15.86
C PRO A 95 -12.14 -25.02 -14.75
N ASN A 96 -11.99 -23.69 -14.83
CA ASN A 96 -12.56 -22.71 -13.91
C ASN A 96 -12.34 -23.03 -12.40
N PRO A 97 -11.08 -23.26 -11.96
CA PRO A 97 -10.81 -23.62 -10.57
C PRO A 97 -10.98 -22.42 -9.64
N SER A 98 -11.47 -22.63 -8.43
CA SER A 98 -11.40 -21.63 -7.35
C SER A 98 -10.02 -21.63 -6.69
N TYR A 99 -9.70 -20.57 -5.94
CA TYR A 99 -8.47 -20.55 -5.12
C TYR A 99 -8.39 -21.75 -4.17
N LYS A 100 -9.52 -22.19 -3.61
CA LYS A 100 -9.58 -23.38 -2.74
C LYS A 100 -9.10 -24.63 -3.47
N ASP A 101 -9.49 -24.80 -4.73
CA ASP A 101 -9.11 -25.97 -5.53
C ASP A 101 -7.61 -25.93 -5.87
N VAL A 102 -7.09 -24.78 -6.27
CA VAL A 102 -5.65 -24.61 -6.57
C VAL A 102 -4.78 -24.74 -5.31
N SER A 103 -5.20 -24.16 -4.18
CA SER A 103 -4.51 -24.28 -2.89
C SER A 103 -4.40 -25.72 -2.38
N SER A 104 -5.25 -26.64 -2.87
CA SER A 104 -5.18 -28.07 -2.55
C SER A 104 -4.03 -28.79 -3.27
N GLY A 105 -3.40 -28.14 -4.27
CA GLY A 105 -2.36 -28.70 -5.11
C GLY A 105 -2.83 -29.73 -6.15
N LYS A 106 -4.12 -30.07 -6.20
CA LYS A 106 -4.65 -31.19 -7.01
C LYS A 106 -5.01 -30.85 -8.45
N THR A 107 -5.17 -29.57 -8.79
CA THR A 107 -5.69 -29.13 -10.09
C THR A 107 -4.63 -29.05 -11.20
N GLY A 108 -3.35 -29.24 -10.85
CA GLY A 108 -2.19 -29.00 -11.70
C GLY A 108 -1.87 -27.52 -11.95
N HIS A 109 -2.72 -26.59 -11.51
CA HIS A 109 -2.49 -25.17 -11.70
C HIS A 109 -1.41 -24.63 -10.76
N VAL A 110 -0.69 -23.63 -11.25
CA VAL A 110 0.17 -22.76 -10.45
C VAL A 110 -0.46 -21.38 -10.28
N GLU A 111 -0.18 -20.75 -9.14
CA GLU A 111 -0.39 -19.32 -8.93
C GLU A 111 0.50 -18.52 -9.89
N ALA A 112 -0.15 -17.67 -10.68
CA ALA A 112 0.47 -16.91 -11.74
C ALA A 112 -0.09 -15.50 -11.81
N ILE A 113 0.72 -14.58 -12.34
CA ILE A 113 0.29 -13.27 -12.80
C ILE A 113 0.23 -13.24 -14.33
N GLN A 114 -0.76 -12.55 -14.87
CA GLN A 114 -0.81 -12.12 -16.27
C GLN A 114 -0.53 -10.62 -16.34
N VAL A 115 0.52 -10.23 -17.07
CA VAL A 115 1.00 -8.85 -17.21
C VAL A 115 0.65 -8.35 -18.60
N THR A 116 -0.20 -7.33 -18.70
CA THR A 116 -0.49 -6.62 -19.94
C THR A 116 0.41 -5.38 -20.01
N TYR A 117 1.11 -5.18 -21.11
CA TYR A 117 2.11 -4.12 -21.25
C TYR A 117 2.18 -3.54 -22.67
N ASP A 118 2.69 -2.32 -22.77
CA ASP A 118 3.06 -1.68 -24.04
C ASP A 118 4.52 -2.08 -24.39
N PRO A 119 4.74 -2.88 -25.46
CA PRO A 119 6.06 -3.35 -25.84
C PRO A 119 6.94 -2.25 -26.45
N THR A 120 6.40 -1.06 -26.72
CA THR A 120 7.17 0.13 -27.13
C THR A 120 7.75 0.89 -25.94
N VAL A 121 7.26 0.63 -24.72
CA VAL A 121 7.72 1.26 -23.47
C VAL A 121 8.52 0.28 -22.59
N VAL A 122 8.12 -1.00 -22.53
CA VAL A 122 8.85 -2.03 -21.75
C VAL A 122 9.00 -3.34 -22.53
N SER A 123 10.22 -3.86 -22.62
CA SER A 123 10.50 -5.11 -23.33
C SER A 123 10.19 -6.35 -22.49
N TYR A 124 9.86 -7.46 -23.15
CA TYR A 124 9.68 -8.76 -22.47
C TYR A 124 10.96 -9.21 -21.77
N GLU A 125 12.15 -8.90 -22.31
CA GLU A 125 13.43 -9.12 -21.63
C GLU A 125 13.55 -8.36 -20.30
N LYS A 126 12.97 -7.15 -20.18
CA LYS A 126 12.92 -6.42 -18.91
C LYS A 126 11.93 -7.04 -17.93
N LEU A 127 10.78 -7.53 -18.41
CA LEU A 127 9.84 -8.29 -17.57
C LEU A 127 10.49 -9.58 -17.04
N LEU A 128 11.32 -10.26 -17.84
CA LEU A 128 12.12 -11.40 -17.41
C LEU A 128 13.18 -11.01 -16.36
N ASP A 129 13.94 -9.93 -16.56
CA ASP A 129 14.90 -9.42 -15.55
C ASP A 129 14.22 -9.12 -14.20
N VAL A 130 12.99 -8.58 -14.22
CA VAL A 130 12.21 -8.38 -13.00
C VAL A 130 11.75 -9.71 -12.41
N PHE A 131 11.18 -10.62 -13.21
CA PHE A 131 10.74 -11.96 -12.79
C PHE A 131 11.85 -12.73 -12.05
N TRP A 132 13.04 -12.84 -12.65
CA TRP A 132 14.17 -13.58 -12.05
C TRP A 132 14.65 -12.96 -10.72
N ARG A 133 14.40 -11.67 -10.49
CA ARG A 133 14.71 -10.95 -9.24
C ARG A 133 13.64 -11.07 -8.15
N GLN A 134 12.55 -11.81 -8.37
CA GLN A 134 11.48 -12.01 -7.37
C GLN A 134 11.37 -13.46 -6.83
N ILE A 135 12.17 -14.39 -7.36
CA ILE A 135 12.07 -15.83 -7.08
C ILE A 135 13.40 -16.45 -6.60
N ASP A 136 13.33 -17.64 -5.99
CA ASP A 136 14.41 -18.62 -6.04
C ASP A 136 14.23 -19.44 -7.33
N PRO A 137 15.07 -19.23 -8.37
CA PRO A 137 14.96 -19.96 -9.64
C PRO A 137 15.39 -21.42 -9.53
N THR A 138 15.90 -21.86 -8.37
CA THR A 138 16.44 -23.22 -8.12
C THR A 138 15.60 -24.06 -7.15
N ASP A 139 14.45 -23.55 -6.70
CA ASP A 139 13.53 -24.29 -5.83
C ASP A 139 12.35 -24.89 -6.64
N PRO A 140 12.29 -26.22 -6.82
CA PRO A 140 11.18 -26.90 -7.48
C PRO A 140 9.97 -27.15 -6.55
N GLY A 141 10.13 -26.99 -5.23
CA GLY A 141 9.14 -27.42 -4.23
C GLY A 141 8.18 -26.32 -3.76
N GLY A 142 8.08 -25.22 -4.50
CA GLY A 142 7.42 -23.98 -4.11
C GLY A 142 8.39 -22.81 -4.04
N GLN A 143 8.04 -21.76 -3.29
CA GLN A 143 8.83 -20.54 -3.16
C GLN A 143 8.83 -20.05 -1.72
N PHE A 144 10.00 -20.09 -1.08
CA PHE A 144 10.19 -19.62 0.29
C PHE A 144 9.23 -20.36 1.26
N ALA A 145 8.40 -19.67 2.04
CA ALA A 145 7.37 -20.30 2.88
C ALA A 145 6.22 -20.96 2.07
N ASP A 146 5.99 -20.55 0.83
CA ASP A 146 4.89 -21.06 0.00
C ASP A 146 5.27 -22.44 -0.58
N ARG A 147 4.93 -23.54 0.11
CA ARG A 147 5.32 -24.90 -0.31
C ARG A 147 4.19 -25.62 -1.04
N GLY A 148 4.53 -26.30 -2.14
CA GLY A 148 3.58 -27.06 -2.95
C GLY A 148 3.75 -26.82 -4.45
N ALA A 149 3.20 -27.72 -5.27
CA ALA A 149 3.29 -27.65 -6.74
C ALA A 149 2.65 -26.36 -7.29
N GLN A 150 1.57 -25.89 -6.66
CA GLN A 150 0.87 -24.66 -7.03
C GLN A 150 1.70 -23.38 -6.83
N TYR A 151 2.80 -23.44 -6.08
CA TYR A 151 3.73 -22.33 -5.89
C TYR A 151 5.04 -22.51 -6.69
N ALA A 152 5.13 -23.51 -7.57
CA ALA A 152 6.31 -23.76 -8.39
C ALA A 152 6.51 -22.67 -9.45
N THR A 153 7.78 -22.41 -9.82
CA THR A 153 8.12 -21.34 -10.76
C THR A 153 7.97 -21.76 -12.23
N ALA A 154 7.33 -20.92 -13.04
CA ALA A 154 7.15 -21.15 -14.47
C ALA A 154 7.03 -19.84 -15.27
N ILE A 155 7.45 -19.88 -16.54
CA ILE A 155 7.21 -18.84 -17.54
C ILE A 155 6.32 -19.44 -18.62
N PHE A 156 5.12 -18.88 -18.83
CA PHE A 156 4.18 -19.33 -19.85
C PHE A 156 4.28 -18.42 -21.07
N TYR A 157 4.84 -18.94 -22.17
CA TYR A 157 5.10 -18.14 -23.37
C TYR A 157 3.87 -18.09 -24.29
N HIS A 158 3.49 -16.88 -24.71
CA HIS A 158 2.41 -16.62 -25.66
C HIS A 158 2.88 -16.68 -27.12
N THR A 159 4.19 -16.54 -27.37
CA THR A 159 4.79 -16.58 -28.71
C THR A 159 6.12 -17.35 -28.71
N GLU A 160 6.52 -17.82 -29.89
CA GLU A 160 7.84 -18.42 -30.12
C GLU A 160 8.99 -17.46 -29.77
N GLU A 161 8.80 -16.16 -29.94
CA GLU A 161 9.80 -15.16 -29.59
C GLU A 161 9.93 -14.99 -28.07
N GLN A 162 8.80 -15.00 -27.33
CA GLN A 162 8.83 -15.10 -25.87
C GLN A 162 9.50 -16.41 -25.40
N ARG A 163 9.30 -17.53 -26.08
CA ARG A 163 9.96 -18.81 -25.76
C ARG A 163 11.49 -18.67 -25.86
N LYS A 164 12.00 -18.12 -26.95
CA LYS A 164 13.44 -17.88 -27.15
C LYS A 164 14.02 -16.93 -26.11
N GLN A 165 13.35 -15.80 -25.84
CA GLN A 165 13.82 -14.81 -24.85
C GLN A 165 13.79 -15.38 -23.42
N ALA A 166 12.76 -16.15 -23.06
CA ALA A 166 12.69 -16.87 -21.80
C ALA A 166 13.85 -17.88 -21.67
N GLN A 167 14.12 -18.69 -22.69
CA GLN A 167 15.22 -19.66 -22.71
C GLN A 167 16.60 -18.99 -22.62
N LYS A 168 16.83 -17.94 -23.42
CA LYS A 168 18.04 -17.07 -23.35
C LYS A 168 18.26 -16.54 -21.94
N SER A 169 17.21 -16.01 -21.30
CA SER A 169 17.31 -15.47 -19.93
C SER A 169 17.55 -16.57 -18.88
N LYS A 170 16.89 -17.74 -18.98
CA LYS A 170 17.13 -18.89 -18.09
C LYS A 170 18.59 -19.37 -18.17
N SER A 171 19.14 -19.48 -19.38
CA SER A 171 20.55 -19.83 -19.58
C SER A 171 21.50 -18.77 -19.01
N ALA A 172 21.19 -17.49 -19.15
CA ALA A 172 21.98 -16.41 -18.54
C ALA A 172 21.95 -16.45 -17.01
N ILE A 173 20.80 -16.72 -16.39
CA ILE A 173 20.68 -16.92 -14.94
C ILE A 173 21.50 -18.14 -14.48
N GLN A 174 21.44 -19.25 -15.22
CA GLN A 174 22.22 -20.45 -14.93
C GLN A 174 23.73 -20.20 -15.03
N ALA A 175 24.18 -19.45 -16.04
CA ALA A 175 25.59 -19.10 -16.26
C ALA A 175 26.12 -18.00 -15.31
N SER A 176 25.23 -17.28 -14.62
CA SER A 176 25.60 -16.09 -13.81
C SER A 176 26.44 -16.37 -12.56
N GLY A 177 26.67 -17.64 -12.18
CA GLY A 177 27.38 -18.03 -10.95
C GLY A 177 26.64 -17.74 -9.64
N ARG A 178 25.54 -16.97 -9.66
CA ARG A 178 24.72 -16.62 -8.48
C ARG A 178 24.03 -17.82 -7.83
N PHE A 179 23.85 -18.89 -8.59
CA PHE A 179 23.06 -20.06 -8.23
C PHE A 179 23.89 -21.32 -8.46
N THR A 180 24.21 -22.04 -7.37
CA THR A 180 24.99 -23.28 -7.38
C THR A 180 24.15 -24.53 -7.69
N LYS A 181 22.83 -24.40 -7.60
CA LYS A 181 21.86 -25.42 -8.03
C LYS A 181 21.38 -25.14 -9.46
N PRO A 182 20.91 -26.16 -10.20
CA PRO A 182 20.26 -25.95 -11.49
C PRO A 182 19.00 -25.07 -11.41
N VAL A 183 18.72 -24.30 -12.47
CA VAL A 183 17.49 -23.49 -12.58
C VAL A 183 16.28 -24.41 -12.85
N ALA A 184 15.47 -24.60 -11.81
CA ALA A 184 14.27 -25.42 -11.80
C ALA A 184 13.09 -24.80 -12.58
N THR A 185 13.03 -23.47 -12.69
CA THR A 185 11.92 -22.73 -13.31
C THR A 185 11.56 -23.25 -14.70
N ARG A 186 10.27 -23.60 -14.88
CA ARG A 186 9.74 -24.20 -16.11
C ARG A 186 9.53 -23.14 -17.20
N ILE A 187 9.57 -23.55 -18.47
CA ILE A 187 9.24 -22.69 -19.62
C ILE A 187 8.28 -23.50 -20.50
N GLU A 188 7.01 -23.13 -20.49
CA GLU A 188 5.90 -23.93 -21.00
C GLU A 188 5.01 -23.08 -21.93
N PRO A 189 4.33 -23.68 -22.92
CA PRO A 189 3.39 -22.96 -23.76
C PRO A 189 2.25 -22.41 -22.91
N TYR A 190 1.85 -21.16 -23.16
CA TYR A 190 0.60 -20.65 -22.62
C TYR A 190 -0.58 -21.41 -23.21
N THR A 191 -1.52 -21.81 -22.35
CA THR A 191 -2.76 -22.51 -22.72
C THR A 191 -3.98 -21.70 -22.30
N THR A 192 -4.23 -21.63 -20.99
CA THR A 192 -5.34 -20.91 -20.38
C THR A 192 -4.89 -20.25 -19.07
N PHE A 193 -5.45 -19.08 -18.79
CA PHE A 193 -5.33 -18.39 -17.51
C PHE A 193 -6.74 -18.16 -16.95
N TYR A 194 -6.96 -18.55 -15.69
CA TYR A 194 -8.18 -18.27 -14.95
C TYR A 194 -7.87 -17.18 -13.92
N PRO A 195 -8.47 -15.96 -14.03
CA PRO A 195 -8.31 -14.93 -13.01
C PRO A 195 -8.77 -15.43 -11.64
N ALA A 196 -8.01 -15.15 -10.60
CA ALA A 196 -8.41 -15.40 -9.22
C ALA A 196 -9.56 -14.47 -8.81
N GLU A 197 -10.27 -14.85 -7.75
CA GLU A 197 -11.39 -14.11 -7.17
C GLU A 197 -11.02 -12.64 -6.84
N GLU A 198 -11.97 -11.72 -6.93
CA GLU A 198 -11.71 -10.26 -6.83
C GLU A 198 -11.01 -9.81 -5.53
N TYR A 199 -11.07 -10.60 -4.46
CA TYR A 199 -10.32 -10.31 -3.22
C TYR A 199 -8.82 -10.62 -3.32
N HIS A 200 -8.39 -11.41 -4.31
CA HIS A 200 -6.98 -11.70 -4.60
C HIS A 200 -6.31 -10.64 -5.47
N GLN A 201 -7.03 -10.04 -6.42
CA GLN A 201 -6.53 -8.93 -7.25
C GLN A 201 -6.16 -7.72 -6.39
N ASP A 202 -5.08 -6.99 -6.68
CA ASP A 202 -4.65 -5.82 -5.91
C ASP A 202 -4.43 -6.09 -4.41
N TYR A 203 -4.22 -7.34 -3.97
CA TYR A 203 -4.27 -7.67 -2.53
C TYR A 203 -3.25 -6.89 -1.70
N TYR A 204 -2.10 -6.56 -2.27
CA TYR A 204 -1.09 -5.72 -1.61
C TYR A 204 -1.54 -4.26 -1.39
N LYS A 205 -2.50 -3.77 -2.19
CA LYS A 205 -3.14 -2.44 -2.05
C LYS A 205 -4.40 -2.51 -1.18
N LYS A 206 -5.22 -3.56 -1.35
CA LYS A 206 -6.50 -3.78 -0.63
C LYS A 206 -6.28 -4.21 0.82
N ASN A 207 -5.25 -5.01 1.08
CA ASN A 207 -4.93 -5.59 2.40
C ASN A 207 -3.46 -5.32 2.80
N PRO A 208 -2.98 -4.05 2.78
CA PRO A 208 -1.55 -3.74 2.82
C PRO A 208 -0.84 -4.22 4.09
N LEU A 209 -1.54 -4.22 5.23
CA LEU A 209 -1.01 -4.78 6.48
C LEU A 209 -0.81 -6.29 6.37
N ARG A 210 -1.86 -7.05 6.02
CA ARG A 210 -1.80 -8.51 5.93
C ARG A 210 -0.77 -8.95 4.89
N TYR A 211 -0.73 -8.27 3.75
CA TYR A 211 0.30 -8.48 2.73
C TYR A 211 1.71 -8.22 3.28
N LYS A 212 1.99 -7.06 3.89
CA LYS A 212 3.33 -6.75 4.46
C LYS A 212 3.76 -7.81 5.48
N THR A 213 2.88 -8.18 6.41
CA THR A 213 3.13 -9.22 7.42
C THR A 213 3.47 -10.57 6.77
N TYR A 214 2.63 -11.03 5.85
CA TYR A 214 2.85 -12.29 5.11
C TYR A 214 4.14 -12.25 4.27
N ARG A 215 4.36 -11.16 3.52
CA ARG A 215 5.53 -10.94 2.65
C ARG A 215 6.83 -10.94 3.44
N TYR A 216 6.84 -10.38 4.64
CA TYR A 216 7.97 -10.43 5.58
C TYR A 216 8.24 -11.87 6.07
N PHE A 217 7.24 -12.52 6.65
CA PHE A 217 7.40 -13.89 7.19
C PHE A 217 7.59 -14.97 6.11
N SER A 218 7.30 -14.67 4.84
CA SER A 218 7.59 -15.57 3.73
C SER A 218 9.08 -15.92 3.60
N GLY A 219 9.99 -15.04 4.05
CA GLY A 219 11.43 -15.15 3.87
C GLY A 219 11.95 -14.68 2.51
N ARG A 220 11.06 -14.31 1.57
CA ARG A 220 11.39 -13.90 0.20
C ARG A 220 12.36 -12.70 0.15
N ASP A 221 12.14 -11.64 0.93
CA ASP A 221 13.05 -10.48 0.91
C ASP A 221 14.44 -10.79 1.43
N ASN A 222 14.55 -11.59 2.50
CA ASN A 222 15.83 -12.01 3.05
C ASN A 222 16.66 -12.82 2.03
N TYR A 223 15.99 -13.68 1.26
CA TYR A 223 16.62 -14.42 0.17
C TYR A 223 17.08 -13.50 -0.97
N LEU A 224 16.16 -12.65 -1.47
CA LEU A 224 16.44 -11.77 -2.62
C LEU A 224 17.55 -10.77 -2.28
N GLN A 225 17.51 -10.16 -1.10
CA GLN A 225 18.57 -9.28 -0.63
C GLN A 225 19.92 -10.00 -0.60
N LYS A 226 19.97 -11.25 -0.11
CA LYS A 226 21.19 -12.06 -0.06
C LYS A 226 21.72 -12.47 -1.45
N LYS A 227 20.84 -12.69 -2.43
CA LYS A 227 21.23 -13.11 -3.80
C LYS A 227 21.63 -11.96 -4.72
N TRP A 228 21.09 -10.76 -4.51
CA TRP A 228 21.22 -9.65 -5.46
C TRP A 228 22.13 -8.50 -4.98
N LYS A 229 22.36 -8.33 -3.67
CA LYS A 229 23.24 -7.26 -3.12
C LYS A 229 24.67 -7.25 -3.70
N ASN A 230 25.28 -8.41 -3.96
CA ASN A 230 26.67 -8.50 -4.42
C ASN A 230 26.79 -8.29 -5.95
N THR A 231 26.19 -7.24 -6.49
CA THR A 231 26.29 -6.90 -7.91
C THR A 231 26.91 -5.52 -8.08
N THR A 232 28.22 -5.46 -8.35
CA THR A 232 28.89 -4.21 -8.69
C THR A 232 28.46 -3.77 -10.09
N THR A 233 27.44 -2.92 -10.14
CA THR A 233 27.08 -2.07 -11.28
C THR A 233 27.15 -0.64 -10.77
N PRO A 234 27.55 0.36 -11.58
CA PRO A 234 27.58 1.76 -11.13
C PRO A 234 26.26 2.15 -10.48
N ALA A 235 26.35 2.88 -9.35
CA ALA A 235 25.28 2.95 -8.37
C ALA A 235 23.92 3.35 -8.99
N ALA A 236 22.97 2.41 -8.97
CA ALA A 236 21.57 2.78 -8.82
C ALA A 236 21.39 3.29 -7.40
N GLU A 237 20.76 4.44 -7.25
CA GLU A 237 20.59 5.13 -5.97
C GLU A 237 19.80 4.27 -4.96
N PRO A 238 19.98 4.49 -3.63
CA PRO A 238 19.15 3.82 -2.62
C PRO A 238 17.66 4.06 -2.90
N ASP A 239 16.83 3.03 -2.75
CA ASP A 239 15.38 3.17 -2.86
C ASP A 239 14.89 4.06 -1.70
N ASN A 240 14.57 5.28 -2.09
CA ASN A 240 14.25 6.38 -1.20
C ASN A 240 12.73 6.64 -1.12
N THR A 241 11.91 5.69 -1.57
CA THR A 241 10.45 5.86 -1.63
C THR A 241 9.82 5.85 -0.23
N PRO A 242 9.19 6.94 0.26
CA PRO A 242 8.62 6.98 1.60
C PRO A 242 7.45 6.00 1.77
N PRO A 243 7.29 5.35 2.95
CA PRO A 243 6.16 4.48 3.20
C PRO A 243 4.83 5.25 3.11
N LYS A 244 3.89 4.77 2.29
CA LYS A 244 2.52 5.31 2.30
C LYS A 244 1.81 4.95 3.62
N GLN A 245 1.20 5.97 4.21
CA GLN A 245 0.43 5.95 5.47
C GLN A 245 -0.77 4.99 5.44
N GLY A 246 -1.37 4.76 6.61
CA GLY A 246 -2.64 4.03 6.71
C GLY A 246 -2.53 2.50 6.87
N SER A 247 -1.72 2.03 7.83
CA SER A 247 -1.89 0.68 8.40
C SER A 247 -1.72 0.72 9.93
N ASN A 248 -2.47 -0.09 10.68
CA ASN A 248 -2.30 -0.26 12.12
C ASN A 248 -1.33 -1.42 12.41
N ILE A 249 -0.45 -1.27 13.40
CA ILE A 249 0.86 -1.93 13.36
C ILE A 249 1.17 -2.69 14.65
N THR A 250 1.31 -4.01 14.51
CA THR A 250 2.28 -4.78 15.30
C THR A 250 3.68 -4.37 14.83
N PRO A 251 4.62 -4.01 15.72
CA PRO A 251 5.92 -3.46 15.31
C PRO A 251 6.58 -4.34 14.24
N ALA A 252 6.90 -3.78 13.07
CA ALA A 252 7.69 -4.53 12.12
C ALA A 252 9.09 -4.71 12.70
N THR A 253 9.69 -5.89 12.52
CA THR A 253 11.03 -6.20 13.02
C THR A 253 12.09 -5.60 12.10
N TYR A 254 12.29 -4.29 12.26
CA TYR A 254 13.35 -3.49 11.62
C TYR A 254 14.74 -3.97 12.04
N ASP A 255 15.72 -3.81 11.14
CA ASP A 255 17.11 -4.19 11.41
C ASP A 255 17.81 -3.12 12.25
N THR A 256 17.68 -3.21 13.58
CA THR A 256 18.25 -2.26 14.54
C THR A 256 19.77 -2.36 14.72
N ARG A 257 20.46 -3.28 14.05
CA ARG A 257 21.92 -3.51 14.21
C ARG A 257 22.80 -2.38 13.66
N HIS A 258 22.21 -1.44 12.91
CA HIS A 258 22.89 -0.25 12.41
C HIS A 258 22.80 0.95 13.38
N LEU A 259 21.99 0.84 14.45
CA LEU A 259 21.86 1.88 15.47
C LEU A 259 23.10 1.90 16.38
N SER A 260 23.54 3.10 16.77
CA SER A 260 24.46 3.25 17.89
C SER A 260 23.80 2.84 19.22
N PRO A 261 24.57 2.52 20.28
CA PRO A 261 24.00 2.10 21.56
C PRO A 261 22.98 3.08 22.14
N LEU A 262 23.18 4.38 22.01
CA LEU A 262 22.22 5.40 22.48
C LEU A 262 20.92 5.39 21.66
N GLN A 263 21.01 5.23 20.33
CA GLN A 263 19.83 5.17 19.45
C GLN A 263 19.03 3.89 19.68
N TYR A 264 19.70 2.75 19.92
CA TYR A 264 19.05 1.51 20.33
C TYR A 264 18.36 1.65 21.69
N HIS A 265 19.08 2.12 22.71
CA HIS A 265 18.56 2.32 24.07
C HIS A 265 17.33 3.24 24.08
N VAL A 266 17.41 4.39 23.42
CA VAL A 266 16.28 5.32 23.30
C VAL A 266 15.09 4.69 22.57
N THR A 267 15.28 4.08 21.40
CA THR A 267 14.15 3.65 20.56
C THR A 267 13.54 2.31 20.97
N GLN A 268 14.34 1.37 21.48
CA GLN A 268 13.93 -0.01 21.76
C GLN A 268 13.71 -0.29 23.26
N GLU A 269 14.41 0.42 24.14
CA GLU A 269 14.39 0.19 25.60
C GLU A 269 13.70 1.34 26.37
N ASP A 270 13.07 2.27 25.64
CA ASP A 270 12.41 3.49 26.13
C ASP A 270 13.35 4.43 26.91
N GLY A 271 14.63 4.45 26.54
CA GLY A 271 15.64 5.33 27.12
C GLY A 271 15.41 6.81 26.82
N THR A 272 16.21 7.68 27.45
CA THR A 272 16.18 9.13 27.21
C THR A 272 17.60 9.68 27.11
N GLU A 273 17.87 10.46 26.05
CA GLU A 273 19.18 11.08 25.82
C GLU A 273 19.42 12.27 26.78
N PRO A 274 20.68 12.67 27.05
CA PRO A 274 20.94 13.84 27.88
C PRO A 274 20.46 15.15 27.23
N ALA A 275 19.87 16.02 28.04
CA ALA A 275 19.52 17.38 27.62
C ALA A 275 20.75 18.17 27.16
N PHE A 276 20.60 18.97 26.10
CA PHE A 276 21.62 19.83 25.46
C PHE A 276 22.85 19.11 24.86
N ASN A 277 23.12 17.85 25.20
CA ASN A 277 24.18 17.03 24.62
C ASN A 277 23.62 16.05 23.58
N ASN A 278 22.98 16.60 22.55
CA ASN A 278 22.34 15.88 21.46
C ASN A 278 22.34 16.73 20.17
N PRO A 279 22.22 16.14 18.96
CA PRO A 279 22.45 16.87 17.71
C PRO A 279 21.29 17.79 17.27
N TYR A 280 20.07 17.68 17.84
CA TYR A 280 18.89 18.35 17.27
C TYR A 280 18.17 19.36 18.18
N TRP A 281 18.52 19.51 19.47
CA TRP A 281 17.89 20.53 20.32
C TRP A 281 17.96 21.93 19.68
N ASN A 282 19.15 22.38 19.27
CA ASN A 282 19.38 23.70 18.68
C ASN A 282 19.16 23.77 17.16
N ASN A 283 18.99 22.65 16.43
CA ASN A 283 18.85 22.66 14.97
C ASN A 283 17.69 23.57 14.51
N LYS A 284 17.96 24.47 13.56
CA LYS A 284 17.01 25.42 12.93
C LYS A 284 16.92 25.28 11.40
N ALA A 285 17.58 24.31 10.78
CA ALA A 285 17.59 24.15 9.33
C ALA A 285 16.21 23.73 8.77
N GLU A 286 15.88 24.12 7.53
CA GLU A 286 14.69 23.64 6.81
C GLU A 286 14.84 22.17 6.45
N GLY A 287 13.79 21.36 6.64
CA GLY A 287 13.82 19.91 6.46
C GLY A 287 12.88 19.16 7.40
N ILE A 288 12.87 17.83 7.29
CA ILE A 288 12.02 16.96 8.13
C ILE A 288 12.86 16.09 9.07
N TYR A 289 12.21 15.56 10.09
CA TYR A 289 12.76 14.56 11.00
C TYR A 289 12.00 13.25 10.79
N VAL A 290 12.71 12.21 10.38
CA VAL A 290 12.17 10.85 10.22
C VAL A 290 12.55 9.96 11.41
N ASP A 291 11.76 8.93 11.67
CA ASP A 291 12.11 7.82 12.58
C ASP A 291 13.42 7.19 12.11
N ILE A 292 14.43 7.15 12.99
CA ILE A 292 15.74 6.58 12.65
C ILE A 292 15.66 5.08 12.33
N VAL A 293 14.64 4.38 12.83
CA VAL A 293 14.48 2.93 12.68
C VAL A 293 13.73 2.54 11.41
N SER A 294 12.74 3.34 11.00
CA SER A 294 11.82 3.00 9.89
C SER A 294 11.85 3.94 8.69
N GLY A 295 12.42 5.15 8.81
CA GLY A 295 12.30 6.21 7.80
C GLY A 295 10.91 6.86 7.74
N GLU A 296 9.99 6.56 8.68
CA GLU A 296 8.70 7.25 8.78
C GLU A 296 8.90 8.75 9.02
N PRO A 297 8.32 9.66 8.22
CA PRO A 297 8.28 11.09 8.54
C PRO A 297 7.48 11.36 9.81
N LEU A 298 8.11 11.94 10.82
CA LEU A 298 7.51 12.19 12.14
C LEU A 298 7.22 13.67 12.40
N PHE A 299 8.18 14.56 12.09
CA PHE A 299 8.08 15.99 12.40
C PHE A 299 8.67 16.86 11.28
N SER A 300 8.20 18.10 11.18
CA SER A 300 8.74 19.13 10.27
C SER A 300 9.48 20.20 11.06
N SER A 301 10.53 20.80 10.50
CA SER A 301 11.16 21.98 11.12
C SER A 301 10.26 23.23 11.12
N THR A 302 9.22 23.28 10.29
CA THR A 302 8.15 24.32 10.35
C THR A 302 7.43 24.38 11.70
N ASP A 303 7.41 23.25 12.41
CA ASP A 303 6.67 23.06 13.65
C ASP A 303 7.61 22.86 14.86
N LYS A 304 8.93 23.00 14.64
CA LYS A 304 9.96 22.95 15.68
C LYS A 304 10.11 24.32 16.32
N PHE A 305 10.11 24.37 17.64
CA PHE A 305 10.30 25.61 18.40
C PHE A 305 11.41 25.46 19.45
N ASP A 306 11.76 26.56 20.11
CA ASP A 306 12.68 26.55 21.23
C ASP A 306 11.90 26.49 22.54
N SER A 307 12.12 25.43 23.32
CA SER A 307 11.41 25.15 24.57
C SER A 307 12.26 25.40 25.81
N GLY A 308 13.57 25.67 25.65
CA GLY A 308 14.52 25.70 26.76
C GLY A 308 14.75 24.36 27.47
N THR A 309 14.14 23.25 27.05
CA THR A 309 14.27 21.96 27.77
C THR A 309 15.49 21.14 27.39
N GLY A 310 16.22 21.51 26.34
CA GLY A 310 17.42 20.79 25.89
C GLY A 310 17.17 19.56 25.01
N TRP A 311 15.93 19.36 24.54
CA TRP A 311 15.56 18.33 23.56
C TRP A 311 14.77 18.97 22.41
N PRO A 312 14.87 18.47 21.16
CA PRO A 312 14.08 18.98 20.04
C PRO A 312 12.58 18.91 20.37
N SER A 313 11.92 20.06 20.28
CA SER A 313 10.54 20.26 20.71
C SER A 313 9.67 20.76 19.56
N PHE A 314 8.53 20.11 19.36
CA PHE A 314 7.62 20.38 18.24
C PHE A 314 6.18 20.68 18.71
N THR A 315 5.42 21.45 17.93
CA THR A 315 4.01 21.83 18.26
C THR A 315 2.99 20.78 17.83
N LYS A 316 3.33 19.96 16.82
CA LYS A 316 2.55 18.83 16.28
C LYS A 316 3.47 17.87 15.51
N PRO A 317 3.07 16.60 15.29
CA PRO A 317 3.69 15.74 14.27
C PRO A 317 3.41 16.27 12.86
N ILE A 318 4.16 15.77 11.88
CA ILE A 318 3.98 16.09 10.45
C ILE A 318 2.64 15.58 9.90
N HIS A 319 2.15 14.46 10.45
CA HIS A 319 0.82 13.90 10.26
C HIS A 319 0.32 13.25 11.56
N GLU A 320 -0.99 13.26 11.81
CA GLU A 320 -1.56 12.75 13.07
C GLU A 320 -1.43 11.23 13.25
N ASP A 321 -1.38 10.46 12.16
CA ASP A 321 -1.29 8.99 12.19
C ASP A 321 0.14 8.45 12.25
N ALA A 322 1.16 9.29 12.04
CA ALA A 322 2.58 8.93 12.06
C ALA A 322 3.13 8.65 13.49
N ILE A 323 2.32 8.89 14.53
CA ILE A 323 2.67 8.61 15.92
C ILE A 323 1.57 7.83 16.63
N THR A 324 1.94 7.17 17.72
CA THR A 324 1.00 6.63 18.71
C THR A 324 1.32 7.20 20.09
N THR A 325 0.30 7.35 20.93
CA THR A 325 0.46 7.83 22.30
C THR A 325 0.03 6.77 23.32
N ARG A 326 0.74 6.71 24.44
CA ARG A 326 0.47 5.78 25.56
C ARG A 326 0.58 6.51 26.89
N LYS A 327 -0.10 6.02 27.93
CA LYS A 327 0.12 6.53 29.30
C LYS A 327 1.36 5.85 29.89
N ASP A 328 2.34 6.67 30.24
CA ASP A 328 3.58 6.27 30.90
C ASP A 328 3.45 6.47 32.41
N PHE A 329 3.65 5.40 33.18
CA PHE A 329 3.57 5.37 34.64
C PHE A 329 4.94 5.12 35.30
N LYS A 330 6.06 5.27 34.57
CA LYS A 330 7.43 5.06 35.11
C LYS A 330 7.86 6.15 36.12
N LEU A 331 7.05 7.18 36.36
CA LEU A 331 7.29 8.27 37.31
C LEU A 331 6.02 8.55 38.15
N LEU A 332 6.20 9.26 39.28
CA LEU A 332 5.15 9.65 40.24
C LEU A 332 3.94 10.39 39.62
N LEU A 333 4.15 11.09 38.51
CA LEU A 333 3.09 11.72 37.72
C LEU A 333 3.02 11.06 36.34
N PRO A 334 1.84 10.63 35.88
CA PRO A 334 1.71 9.94 34.61
C PRO A 334 1.97 10.88 33.44
N ARG A 335 2.84 10.46 32.52
CA ARG A 335 3.17 11.20 31.29
C ARG A 335 2.43 10.60 30.09
N THR A 336 2.39 11.33 28.98
CA THR A 336 1.95 10.78 27.70
C THR A 336 3.19 10.48 26.86
N GLU A 337 3.53 9.19 26.74
CA GLU A 337 4.56 8.71 25.82
C GLU A 337 4.14 8.97 24.37
N VAL A 338 5.12 9.21 23.50
CA VAL A 338 4.99 9.26 22.04
C VAL A 338 5.92 8.20 21.43
N ARG A 339 5.38 7.37 20.53
CA ARG A 339 6.12 6.36 19.75
C ARG A 339 5.84 6.51 18.25
N SER A 340 6.76 6.12 17.37
CA SER A 340 6.50 6.09 15.93
C SER A 340 5.40 5.08 15.59
N LYS A 341 4.68 5.27 14.49
CA LYS A 341 3.62 4.35 14.07
C LYS A 341 4.21 3.10 13.43
N LEU A 342 5.21 3.24 12.57
CA LEU A 342 5.80 2.13 11.81
C LEU A 342 6.68 1.21 12.65
N ALA A 343 7.67 1.73 13.38
CA ALA A 343 8.58 0.92 14.19
C ALA A 343 8.13 0.71 15.64
N ASN A 344 7.17 1.51 16.14
CA ASN A 344 6.93 1.63 17.59
C ASN A 344 8.21 2.06 18.35
N SER A 345 9.13 2.76 17.67
CA SER A 345 10.29 3.41 18.30
C SER A 345 9.79 4.31 19.42
N HIS A 346 10.31 4.18 20.63
CA HIS A 346 10.09 5.22 21.64
C HIS A 346 10.73 6.53 21.14
N LEU A 347 9.95 7.60 21.11
CA LEU A 347 10.39 8.92 20.63
C LEU A 347 10.61 9.89 21.79
N GLY A 348 9.70 9.89 22.77
CA GLY A 348 9.73 10.79 23.91
C GLY A 348 8.34 10.98 24.52
N HIS A 349 7.98 12.21 24.88
CA HIS A 349 6.72 12.52 25.57
C HIS A 349 6.05 13.79 25.04
N VAL A 350 4.73 13.87 25.16
CA VAL A 350 3.95 15.07 24.82
C VAL A 350 3.33 15.72 26.07
N PHE A 351 3.47 17.04 26.13
CA PHE A 351 3.05 17.90 27.24
C PHE A 351 2.04 18.97 26.77
N ASN A 352 1.33 19.60 27.71
CA ASN A 352 0.34 20.65 27.47
C ASN A 352 0.87 22.07 27.76
N ASP A 353 2.19 22.25 27.71
CA ASP A 353 2.93 23.49 27.99
C ASP A 353 3.56 24.08 26.71
N GLY A 354 3.03 23.71 25.54
CA GLY A 354 3.48 24.23 24.24
C GLY A 354 2.85 25.57 23.88
N PRO A 355 3.37 26.25 22.84
CA PRO A 355 2.82 27.49 22.34
C PRO A 355 1.46 27.30 21.65
N ALA A 356 0.72 28.39 21.51
CA ALA A 356 -0.45 28.45 20.62
C ALA A 356 -0.03 28.19 19.15
N PRO A 357 -0.92 27.62 18.30
CA PRO A 357 -2.32 27.32 18.57
C PRO A 357 -2.58 25.94 19.19
N THR A 358 -1.64 25.00 19.18
CA THR A 358 -1.90 23.62 19.62
C THR A 358 -1.86 23.45 21.14
N GLY A 359 -1.08 24.28 21.83
CA GLY A 359 -0.78 24.11 23.26
C GLY A 359 0.07 22.86 23.57
N LYS A 360 0.56 22.16 22.55
CA LYS A 360 1.30 20.89 22.70
C LYS A 360 2.79 21.10 22.55
N ARG A 361 3.56 20.42 23.40
CA ARG A 361 5.00 20.26 23.25
C ARG A 361 5.34 18.79 23.14
N TYR A 362 5.63 18.34 21.92
CA TYR A 362 6.22 17.04 21.64
C TYR A 362 7.72 17.15 21.91
N CYS A 363 8.17 16.63 23.06
CA CYS A 363 9.55 16.65 23.50
C CYS A 363 10.20 15.31 23.13
N ILE A 364 11.08 15.32 22.14
CA ILE A 364 11.53 14.11 21.44
C ILE A 364 13.04 13.93 21.61
N ASN A 365 13.50 12.69 21.69
CA ASN A 365 14.92 12.36 21.66
C ASN A 365 15.47 12.48 20.24
N SER A 366 16.57 13.22 20.06
CA SER A 366 17.32 13.30 18.81
C SER A 366 17.82 11.93 18.35
N ALA A 367 18.20 11.06 19.30
CA ALA A 367 18.61 9.68 19.05
C ALA A 367 17.48 8.76 18.55
N ALA A 368 16.22 9.21 18.54
CA ALA A 368 15.12 8.54 17.86
C ALA A 368 14.85 9.06 16.44
N LEU A 369 15.57 10.12 16.02
CA LEU A 369 15.33 10.85 14.79
C LEU A 369 16.52 10.81 13.84
N ARG A 370 16.23 10.99 12.55
CA ARG A 370 17.20 11.37 11.53
C ARG A 370 16.69 12.62 10.82
N PHE A 371 17.47 13.70 10.85
CA PHE A 371 17.13 14.93 10.13
C PHE A 371 17.50 14.82 8.64
N ILE A 372 16.61 15.26 7.76
CA ILE A 372 16.80 15.32 6.31
C ILE A 372 16.62 16.78 5.88
N PRO A 373 17.70 17.47 5.47
CA PRO A 373 17.63 18.84 4.96
C PRO A 373 16.68 18.97 3.76
N LYS A 374 16.03 20.12 3.63
CA LYS A 374 15.11 20.47 2.53
C LYS A 374 15.69 20.14 1.14
N GLU A 375 16.96 20.44 0.95
CA GLU A 375 17.71 20.26 -0.30
C GLU A 375 17.83 18.78 -0.67
N LYS A 376 17.88 17.90 0.34
CA LYS A 376 17.97 16.44 0.19
C LYS A 376 16.62 15.75 0.11
N LEU A 377 15.49 16.40 0.42
CA LEU A 377 14.16 15.76 0.36
C LEU A 377 13.81 15.15 -0.99
N LYS A 378 14.37 15.67 -2.10
CA LYS A 378 14.19 15.07 -3.43
C LYS A 378 15.09 13.86 -3.67
N GLU A 379 16.38 13.99 -3.36
CA GLU A 379 17.40 12.93 -3.44
C GLU A 379 16.96 11.73 -2.58
N GLU A 380 16.67 12.01 -1.31
CA GLU A 380 16.12 11.07 -0.34
C GLU A 380 14.62 10.79 -0.52
N GLY A 381 14.01 11.14 -1.67
CA GLY A 381 12.69 10.65 -2.10
C GLY A 381 11.46 11.14 -1.32
N TYR A 382 11.63 11.81 -0.18
CA TYR A 382 10.65 12.61 0.57
C TYR A 382 10.08 13.84 -0.20
N THR A 383 10.01 13.76 -1.54
CA THR A 383 9.66 14.83 -2.47
C THR A 383 8.32 15.50 -2.13
N THR A 384 7.33 14.75 -1.66
CA THR A 384 6.00 15.26 -1.23
C THR A 384 6.12 16.37 -0.18
N TYR A 385 7.12 16.27 0.71
CA TYR A 385 7.30 17.16 1.86
C TYR A 385 8.03 18.47 1.51
N LEU A 386 8.56 18.61 0.28
CA LEU A 386 9.08 19.90 -0.22
C LEU A 386 8.02 21.01 -0.15
N SER A 387 6.74 20.65 -0.30
CA SER A 387 5.58 21.54 -0.22
C SER A 387 5.49 22.32 1.10
N LEU A 388 6.01 21.78 2.20
CA LEU A 388 6.04 22.43 3.52
C LEU A 388 7.00 23.64 3.55
N PHE A 389 7.98 23.69 2.64
CA PHE A 389 9.05 24.68 2.61
C PHE A 389 9.02 25.58 1.37
N THR A 390 7.97 25.48 0.55
CA THR A 390 7.73 26.35 -0.62
C THR A 390 6.69 27.42 -0.28
N THR A 391 7.14 28.55 0.27
CA THR A 391 6.28 29.72 0.47
C THR A 391 5.89 30.33 -0.87
N ASN A 392 4.60 30.42 -1.17
CA ASN A 392 4.10 31.22 -2.27
C ASN A 392 4.42 32.70 -1.99
N LYS A 393 5.44 33.23 -2.67
CA LYS A 393 5.90 34.63 -2.55
C LYS A 393 4.99 35.60 -3.32
N THR A 394 3.66 35.42 -3.18
CA THR A 394 2.64 36.22 -3.85
C THR A 394 2.45 37.53 -3.10
N ALA A 395 2.88 38.62 -3.73
CA ALA A 395 3.09 39.91 -3.08
C ALA A 395 1.85 40.52 -2.41
N THR A 396 1.97 40.85 -1.12
CA THR A 396 1.23 41.97 -0.52
C THR A 396 1.93 43.28 -0.90
N THR A 397 1.84 43.66 -2.18
CA THR A 397 2.29 44.98 -2.63
C THR A 397 1.45 46.03 -1.91
N LYS A 398 2.05 46.82 -1.01
CA LYS A 398 1.34 47.91 -0.34
C LYS A 398 0.91 48.94 -1.38
N THR A 399 -0.39 49.00 -1.69
CA THR A 399 -0.97 50.10 -2.46
C THR A 399 -0.97 51.35 -1.59
N THR A 400 0.12 52.10 -1.62
CA THR A 400 0.21 53.42 -0.98
C THR A 400 -0.68 54.39 -1.75
N GLN A 401 -1.95 54.53 -1.33
CA GLN A 401 -2.73 55.71 -1.69
C GLN A 401 -2.13 56.93 -0.98
N PRO A 402 -1.97 58.08 -1.66
CA PRO A 402 -1.59 59.31 -1.00
C PRO A 402 -2.75 59.81 -0.12
N ASN A 403 -2.43 60.31 1.08
CA ASN A 403 -3.41 61.04 1.88
C ASN A 403 -3.93 62.24 1.07
N ARG A 404 -5.25 62.43 1.05
CA ARG A 404 -5.84 63.76 0.88
C ARG A 404 -5.91 64.42 2.25
N GLU A 405 -5.51 65.68 2.30
CA GLU A 405 -5.81 66.58 3.41
C GLU A 405 -7.33 66.79 3.54
N GLN A 406 -7.82 67.03 4.76
CA GLN A 406 -8.76 68.12 5.02
C GLN A 406 -8.99 68.34 6.52
N ALA A 407 -9.10 69.62 6.90
CA ALA A 407 -9.56 70.18 8.18
C ALA A 407 -8.82 69.73 9.45
#